data_AF-A0A3N5JNE6-F1
#
_entry.id   AF-A0A3N5JNE6-F1
#
_cell.length_a   1.000
_cell.length_b   1.000
_cell.length_c   1.000
_cell.angle_alpha   90.00
_cell.angle_beta   90.00
_cell.angle_gamma   90.00
#
_symmetry.space_group_name_H-M   'P 1'
#
loop_
_entity.id
_entity.type
_entity.pdbx_description
1 polymer ?
#
loop_
_entity_poly.entity_id
_entity_poly.type
_entity_poly.pdbx_seq_one_letter_code
_entity_poly.pdbx_strand_id
1 'polypeptide(L)'
;MEQTFEKLERSSVPELDTILGTPFQVLNDGFVRVIDYMGSDSSIVQAARVSYGKGTKKLREDEGLIRYLVRHHHTSPLEMCEI
;
A
#
# COMPACT_ATOMS: atom_id res chain seq x y z
N MET A 1 -24.96 -7.39 -27.53
CA MET A 1 -24.50 -7.46 -26.13
C MET A 1 -23.84 -6.14 -25.83
N GLU A 2 -24.48 -5.27 -25.05
CA GLU A 2 -23.84 -4.05 -24.57
C GLU A 2 -22.73 -4.45 -23.60
N GLN A 3 -21.49 -4.05 -23.90
CA GLN A 3 -20.37 -4.24 -22.97
C GLN A 3 -20.39 -3.11 -21.96
N THR A 4 -20.77 -3.45 -20.72
CA THR A 4 -20.65 -2.55 -19.58
C THR A 4 -19.22 -2.64 -19.04
N PHE A 5 -18.47 -1.55 -19.12
CA PHE A 5 -17.14 -1.46 -18.52
C PHE A 5 -17.28 -1.01 -17.07
N GLU A 6 -16.76 -1.79 -16.12
CA GLU A 6 -16.71 -1.41 -14.71
C GLU A 6 -15.62 -0.35 -14.48
N LYS A 7 -15.90 0.60 -13.58
CA LYS A 7 -14.94 1.62 -13.19
C LYS A 7 -13.93 1.02 -12.21
N LEU A 8 -12.65 1.10 -12.55
CA LEU A 8 -11.56 0.64 -11.68
C LEU A 8 -11.30 1.66 -10.57
N GLU A 9 -11.14 1.17 -9.34
CA GLU A 9 -10.71 1.97 -8.20
C GLU A 9 -9.20 1.81 -7.98
N ARG A 10 -8.51 2.92 -7.70
CA ARG A 10 -7.10 2.91 -7.34
C ARG A 10 -6.92 2.75 -5.82
N SER A 11 -5.82 2.14 -5.40
CA SER A 11 -5.38 2.25 -4.01
C SER A 11 -5.14 3.72 -3.66
N SER A 12 -5.72 4.20 -2.56
CA SER A 12 -5.56 5.56 -2.06
C SER A 12 -5.09 5.50 -0.61
N VAL A 13 -3.99 6.19 -0.34
CA VAL A 13 -3.41 6.42 0.99
C VAL A 13 -3.44 7.93 1.22
N PRO A 14 -4.32 8.46 2.09
CA PRO A 14 -4.54 9.90 2.25
C PRO A 14 -3.26 10.70 2.51
N GLU A 15 -2.33 10.11 3.26
CA GLU A 15 -1.05 10.69 3.61
C GLU A 15 -0.13 10.84 2.38
N LEU A 16 -0.07 9.82 1.52
CA LEU A 16 0.70 9.87 0.27
C LEU A 16 0.03 10.78 -0.77
N ASP A 17 -1.29 10.72 -0.89
CA ASP A 17 -2.07 11.56 -1.79
C ASP A 17 -1.86 13.05 -1.52
N THR A 18 -1.63 13.43 -0.26
CA THR A 18 -1.36 14.81 0.15
C THR A 18 0.01 15.32 -0.36
N ILE A 19 1.00 14.43 -0.49
CA ILE A 19 2.38 14.80 -0.86
C ILE A 19 2.73 14.51 -2.33
N LEU A 20 1.82 13.88 -3.09
CA LEU A 20 2.03 13.57 -4.51
C LEU A 20 2.48 14.82 -5.30
N GLY A 21 3.59 14.68 -6.02
CA GLY A 21 4.19 15.74 -6.83
C GLY A 21 4.88 16.86 -6.04
N THR A 22 4.76 16.89 -4.71
CA THR A 22 5.36 17.93 -3.86
C THR A 22 6.86 17.68 -3.69
N PRO A 23 7.72 18.64 -4.07
CA PRO A 23 9.17 18.49 -3.91
C PRO A 23 9.63 18.83 -2.50
N PHE A 24 10.36 17.91 -1.89
CA PHE A 24 11.11 18.10 -0.65
C PHE A 24 12.56 18.44 -0.98
N GLN A 25 12.98 19.66 -0.69
CA GLN A 25 14.36 20.09 -0.94
C GLN A 25 15.33 19.32 -0.04
N VAL A 26 16.43 18.83 -0.63
CA VAL A 26 17.48 18.08 0.08
C VAL A 26 18.86 18.57 -0.37
N LEU A 27 19.78 18.70 0.59
CA LEU A 27 21.12 19.24 0.38
C LEU A 27 21.07 20.68 -0.18
N ASN A 28 21.90 20.99 -1.18
CA ASN A 28 22.05 22.34 -1.72
C ASN A 28 21.01 22.61 -2.82
N ASP A 29 20.98 21.76 -3.85
CA ASP A 29 20.17 21.93 -5.06
C ASP A 29 19.35 20.67 -5.40
N GLY A 30 19.31 19.69 -4.49
CA GLY A 30 18.59 18.44 -4.69
C GLY A 30 17.14 18.50 -4.21
N PHE A 31 16.31 17.60 -4.71
CA PHE A 31 14.98 17.37 -4.17
C PHE A 31 14.56 15.90 -4.30
N VAL A 32 13.65 15.47 -3.43
CA VAL A 32 12.93 14.19 -3.53
C VAL A 32 11.45 14.50 -3.66
N ARG A 33 10.72 13.76 -4.49
CA ARG A 33 9.26 13.89 -4.60
C ARG A 33 8.64 12.55 -4.91
N VAL A 34 7.45 12.32 -4.38
CA VAL A 34 6.64 11.14 -4.73
C VAL A 34 5.97 11.42 -6.07
N ILE A 35 6.19 10.53 -7.05
CA ILE A 35 5.56 10.64 -8.37
C ILE A 35 4.28 9.81 -8.41
N ASP A 36 4.37 8.58 -7.92
CA ASP A 36 3.29 7.61 -7.90
C ASP A 36 3.56 6.60 -6.79
N TYR A 37 2.56 5.80 -6.44
CA TYR A 37 2.72 4.67 -5.53
C TYR A 37 1.72 3.57 -5.85
N MET A 38 2.07 2.33 -5.52
CA MET A 38 1.20 1.17 -5.66
C MET A 38 0.98 0.51 -4.31
N GLY A 39 -0.27 0.13 -4.04
CA GLY A 39 -0.64 -0.66 -2.86
C GLY A 39 -0.83 0.15 -1.58
N SER A 40 -1.23 -0.55 -0.52
CA SER A 40 -1.38 -0.01 0.84
C SER A 40 -1.22 -1.14 1.86
N ASP A 41 -1.31 -0.84 3.16
CA ASP A 41 -1.32 -1.85 4.23
C ASP A 41 -2.29 -3.01 3.97
N SER A 42 -3.43 -2.72 3.32
CA SER A 42 -4.41 -3.73 2.95
C SER A 42 -3.89 -4.72 1.90
N SER A 43 -3.03 -4.27 0.97
CA SER A 43 -2.37 -5.13 -0.02
C SER A 43 -1.43 -6.12 0.66
N ILE A 44 -0.65 -5.65 1.65
CA ILE A 44 0.27 -6.48 2.43
C ILE A 44 -0.51 -7.56 3.19
N VAL A 45 -1.55 -7.15 3.92
CA VAL A 45 -2.39 -8.05 4.71
C VAL A 45 -3.09 -9.07 3.82
N GLN A 46 -3.61 -8.66 2.66
CA GLN A 46 -4.24 -9.56 1.71
C GLN A 46 -3.25 -10.59 1.16
N ALA A 47 -2.04 -10.17 0.81
CA ALA A 47 -1.00 -11.09 0.33
C ALA A 47 -0.57 -12.10 1.40
N ALA A 48 -0.42 -11.65 2.65
CA ALA A 48 -0.12 -12.54 3.77
C ALA A 48 -1.27 -13.53 4.09
N ARG A 49 -2.52 -13.15 3.80
CA ARG A 49 -3.73 -13.95 4.07
C ARG A 49 -4.31 -14.62 2.81
N VAL A 50 -3.51 -14.82 1.75
CA VAL A 50 -3.98 -15.31 0.44
C VAL A 50 -4.84 -16.59 0.52
N SER A 51 -4.67 -17.40 1.56
CA SER A 51 -5.42 -18.64 1.81
C SER A 51 -6.81 -18.48 2.42
N TYR A 52 -7.16 -17.32 3.01
CA TYR A 52 -8.39 -17.16 3.82
C TYR A 52 -9.41 -16.16 3.23
N GLY A 53 -9.15 -15.62 2.04
CA GLY A 53 -10.02 -14.64 1.39
C GLY A 53 -10.19 -13.35 2.21
N LYS A 54 -11.23 -12.56 1.92
CA LYS A 54 -11.60 -11.35 2.68
C LYS A 54 -12.27 -11.74 4.01
N GLY A 55 -11.51 -12.32 4.95
CA GLY A 55 -12.00 -12.65 6.29
C GLY A 55 -12.45 -11.42 7.12
N THR A 56 -13.07 -11.66 8.28
CA THR A 56 -13.52 -10.61 9.21
C THR A 56 -12.39 -9.68 9.62
N LYS A 57 -12.47 -8.41 9.20
CA LYS A 57 -11.41 -7.41 9.36
C LYS A 57 -11.52 -6.71 10.72
N LYS A 58 -10.44 -6.68 11.50
CA LYS A 58 -10.27 -5.68 12.57
C LYS A 58 -8.94 -4.95 12.37
N LEU A 59 -8.98 -3.62 12.39
CA LEU A 59 -7.80 -2.75 12.22
C LEU A 59 -6.63 -3.12 13.16
N ARG A 60 -6.92 -3.47 14.42
CA ARG A 60 -5.91 -3.91 15.39
C ARG A 60 -5.24 -5.24 15.02
N GLU A 61 -5.94 -6.11 14.31
CA GLU A 61 -5.41 -7.41 13.87
C GLU A 61 -4.49 -7.24 12.66
N ASP A 62 -4.74 -6.23 11.82
CA ASP A 62 -3.96 -5.94 10.61
C ASP A 62 -2.60 -5.31 10.94
N GLU A 63 -2.56 -4.32 11.84
CA GLU A 63 -1.31 -3.73 12.32
C GLU A 63 -0.45 -4.79 13.04
N GLY A 64 -1.08 -5.63 13.88
CA GLY A 64 -0.40 -6.73 14.56
C GLY A 64 0.22 -7.73 13.59
N LEU A 65 -0.47 -8.04 12.48
CA LEU A 65 0.04 -8.91 11.43
C LEU A 65 1.24 -8.27 10.72
N ILE A 66 1.16 -7.01 10.30
CA ILE A 66 2.28 -6.33 9.63
C ILE A 66 3.51 -6.30 10.56
N ARG A 67 3.33 -5.96 11.84
CA ARG A 67 4.41 -6.00 12.84
C ARG A 67 5.01 -7.39 13.01
N TYR A 68 4.18 -8.45 12.96
CA TYR A 68 4.65 -9.83 13.01
C TYR A 68 5.50 -10.19 11.79
N LEU A 69 5.05 -9.83 10.58
CA LEU A 69 5.76 -10.08 9.32
C LEU A 69 7.15 -9.44 9.33
N VAL A 70 7.22 -8.15 9.67
CA VAL A 70 8.49 -7.40 9.75
C VAL A 70 9.43 -8.02 10.78
N ARG A 71 8.93 -8.39 11.97
CA ARG A 71 9.74 -9.00 13.04
C ARG A 71 10.35 -10.34 12.64
N HIS A 72 9.67 -11.09 11.78
CA HIS A 72 10.12 -12.42 11.34
C HIS A 72 10.70 -12.40 9.93
N HIS A 73 10.99 -11.22 9.38
CA HIS A 73 11.58 -11.05 8.05
C HIS A 73 10.78 -11.76 6.93
N HIS A 74 9.46 -11.80 7.06
CA HIS A 74 8.57 -12.23 5.99
C HIS A 74 8.38 -11.06 5.02
N THR A 75 9.30 -10.92 4.07
CA THR A 75 9.37 -9.76 3.18
C THR A 75 8.46 -9.85 1.97
N SER A 76 8.15 -11.05 1.46
CA SER A 76 7.36 -11.20 0.23
C SER A 76 5.99 -10.51 0.27
N PRO A 77 5.22 -10.52 1.39
CA PRO A 77 3.99 -9.72 1.45
C PRO A 77 4.21 -8.21 1.39
N LEU A 78 5.38 -7.70 1.79
CA LEU A 78 5.72 -6.26 1.75
C LEU A 78 6.01 -5.78 0.33
N GLU A 79 6.41 -6.68 -0.58
CA GLU A 79 6.68 -6.39 -2.00
C GLU A 79 5.43 -5.99 -2.80
N MET A 80 4.25 -6.03 -2.16
CA MET A 80 2.98 -5.61 -2.76
C MET A 80 2.75 -4.09 -2.69
N CYS A 81 3.74 -3.35 -2.17
CA CYS A 81 3.74 -1.90 -2.05
C CYS A 81 5.02 -1.32 -2.66
N GLU A 82 4.88 -0.28 -3.49
CA GLU A 82 5.99 0.39 -4.19
C GLU A 82 5.78 1.92 -4.22
N ILE A 83 6.88 2.70 -4.18
CA ILE A 83 6.88 4.18 -4.17
C ILE A 83 8.14 4.77 -4.84
#